data_AF-A0A7C3PL77-F1
#
_entry.id   AF-A0A7C3PL77-F1
#
_cell.length_a   1.000
_cell.length_b   1.000
_cell.length_c   1.000
_cell.angle_alpha   90.00
_cell.angle_beta   90.00
_cell.angle_gamma   90.00
#
_symmetry.space_group_name_H-M   'P 1'
#
loop_
_entity.id
_entity.type
_entity.pdbx_description
1 polymer ?
#
loop_
_entity_poly.entity_id
_entity_poly.type
_entity_poly.pdbx_seq_one_letter_code
_entity_poly.pdbx_strand_id
1 'polypeptide(L)' 'MKWLSKLVDKASEFFAHRKGLLPMLGILLVIVNFLLPFFMGPNFVTASNLFLHLGVIVAVIGFMLAWAL' A
#
# COMPACT_ATOMS: atom_id res chain seq x y z
N MET A 1 -11.55 -21.61 -6.64
CA MET A 1 -11.48 -20.33 -7.35
C MET A 1 -12.52 -19.27 -6.91
N LYS A 2 -13.61 -19.60 -6.20
CA LYS A 2 -14.62 -18.60 -5.73
C LYS A 2 -14.16 -17.68 -4.58
N TRP A 3 -13.12 -18.05 -3.84
CA TRP A 3 -12.67 -17.29 -2.67
C TRP A 3 -11.89 -16.02 -3.03
N LEU A 4 -11.05 -16.08 -4.07
CA LEU A 4 -10.35 -14.92 -4.61
C LEU A 4 -11.33 -13.87 -5.12
N SER A 5 -12.35 -14.28 -5.88
CA SER A 5 -13.39 -13.36 -6.37
C SER A 5 -14.12 -12.68 -5.21
N LYS A 6 -14.50 -13.41 -4.15
CA LYS A 6 -15.15 -12.82 -2.97
C LYS A 6 -14.26 -11.86 -2.18
N LEU A 7 -12.96 -12.11 -2.12
CA LEU A 7 -12.01 -11.18 -1.49
C LEU A 7 -11.84 -9.91 -2.32
N VAL A 8 -11.73 -10.05 -3.64
CA VAL A 8 -11.64 -8.92 -4.57
C VAL A 8 -12.93 -8.10 -4.53
N ASP A 9 -14.11 -8.72 -4.50
CA ASP A 9 -15.39 -8.02 -4.40
C ASP A 9 -15.50 -7.22 -3.10
N LYS A 10 -15.15 -7.82 -1.95
CA LYS A 10 -15.15 -7.11 -0.66
C LYS A 10 -14.11 -6.00 -0.59
N ALA A 11 -12.93 -6.23 -1.16
CA ALA A 11 -11.91 -5.21 -1.26
C ALA A 11 -12.40 -4.04 -2.14
N SER A 12 -12.98 -4.33 -3.31
CA SER A 12 -13.57 -3.33 -4.20
C SER A 12 -14.69 -2.55 -3.53
N GLU A 13 -15.60 -3.21 -2.81
CA GLU A 13 -16.69 -2.53 -2.08
C GLU A 13 -16.15 -1.62 -0.97
N PHE A 14 -15.11 -2.07 -0.25
CA PHE A 14 -14.44 -1.29 0.79
C PHE A 14 -13.66 -0.09 0.23
N PHE A 15 -12.99 -0.26 -0.92
CA PHE A 15 -12.25 0.81 -1.60
C PHE A 15 -13.18 1.77 -2.36
N ALA A 16 -14.32 1.30 -2.87
CA ALA A 16 -15.31 2.13 -3.55
C ALA A 16 -15.88 3.22 -2.63
N HIS A 17 -16.09 2.89 -1.35
CA HIS A 17 -16.59 3.85 -0.37
C HIS A 17 -15.49 4.78 0.19
N ARG A 18 -14.22 4.38 0.12
CA ARG A 18 -13.08 5.15 0.61
C ARG A 18 -11.97 5.20 -0.44
N LYS A 19 -12.25 5.94 -1.52
CA LYS A 19 -11.38 6.08 -2.71
C LYS A 19 -9.92 6.41 -2.38
N GLY A 20 -9.62 7.05 -1.25
CA GLY A 20 -8.26 7.40 -0.82
C GLY A 20 -7.51 6.36 0.02
N LEU A 21 -8.09 5.21 0.36
CA LEU A 21 -7.53 4.32 1.38
C LEU A 21 -6.26 3.56 0.93
N LEU A 22 -6.21 3.15 -0.34
CA LEU A 22 -4.99 2.58 -0.95
C LEU A 22 -3.86 3.61 -1.06
N PRO A 23 -4.09 4.84 -1.58
CA PRO A 23 -3.10 5.91 -1.50
C PRO A 23 -2.61 6.18 -0.08
N MET A 24 -3.52 6.24 0.90
CA MET A 24 -3.16 6.43 2.31
C MET A 24 -2.30 5.28 2.84
N LEU A 25 -2.59 4.03 2.46
CA LEU A 25 -1.77 2.88 2.84
C LEU A 25 -0.36 2.97 2.23
N GLY A 26 -0.26 3.40 0.97
CA GLY A 26 1.02 3.63 0.32
C GLY A 26 1.85 4.72 1.02
N ILE A 27 1.22 5.84 1.39
CA ILE A 27 1.85 6.91 2.18
C ILE A 27 2.32 6.39 3.55
N LEU A 28 1.50 5.58 4.22
CA LEU A 28 1.86 4.96 5.49
C LEU A 28 3.09 4.05 5.35
N LEU A 29 3.17 3.24 4.28
CA LEU A 29 4.34 2.40 4.01
C LEU A 29 5.62 3.23 3.77
N VAL A 30 5.51 4.37 3.09
CA VAL A 30 6.63 5.31 2.91
C VAL A 30 7.09 5.90 4.25
N ILE A 31 6.15 6.31 5.11
CA ILE A 31 6.47 6.82 6.45
C ILE A 31 7.12 5.73 7.30
N VAL A 32 6.59 4.50 7.26
CA VAL A 32 7.18 3.36 7.96
C VAL A 32 8.59 3.09 7.45
N ASN A 33 8.82 3.12 6.13
CA ASN A 33 10.17 2.97 5.57
C ASN A 33 11.14 4.03 6.11
N PHE A 34 10.68 5.28 6.23
CA PHE A 34 11.50 6.36 6.77
C PHE A 34 11.84 6.15 8.25
N LEU A 35 10.89 5.63 9.04
CA LEU A 35 11.08 5.37 10.47
C LEU A 35 11.85 4.08 10.76
N LEU A 36 11.82 3.10 9.85
CA LEU A 36 12.40 1.77 10.04
C LEU A 36 13.90 1.76 10.41
N PRO A 37 14.79 2.57 9.75
CA PRO A 37 16.21 2.61 10.07
C PRO A 37 16.51 3.08 11.49
N PHE A 38 15.64 3.90 12.10
CA PHE A 38 15.83 4.41 13.46
C PHE A 38 15.66 3.31 14.52
N PHE A 39 14.84 2.29 14.25
CA PHE A 39 14.58 1.20 15.20
C PHE A 39 15.40 -0.05 14.92
N MET A 40 15.63 -0.38 13.64
CA MET A 40 16.27 -1.66 13.25
C MET A 40 17.71 -1.52 12.75
N GLY A 41 18.24 -0.30 12.59
CA GLY A 41 19.58 -0.07 12.04
C GLY A 41 19.72 -0.54 10.58
N PRO A 42 20.96 -0.60 10.04
CA PRO A 42 21.20 -1.01 8.66
C PRO A 42 21.00 -2.53 8.50
N ASN A 43 19.84 -2.92 7.97
CA ASN A 43 19.53 -4.28 7.55
C ASN A 43 19.14 -4.32 6.07
N PHE A 44 18.95 -5.51 5.50
CA PHE A 44 18.58 -5.66 4.08
C PHE A 44 17.31 -4.90 3.71
N VAL A 45 16.31 -4.86 4.60
CA VAL A 45 15.02 -4.22 4.37
C VAL A 45 15.14 -2.69 4.35
N THR A 46 15.91 -2.11 5.26
CA THR A 46 16.18 -0.66 5.32
C THR A 46 17.15 -0.22 4.23
N ALA A 47 18.14 -1.05 3.89
CA ALA A 47 19.13 -0.75 2.85
C ALA A 47 18.51 -0.76 1.45
N SER A 48 17.59 -1.70 1.18
CA SER A 48 16.88 -1.78 -0.11
C SER A 48 15.70 -0.81 -0.22
N ASN A 49 15.34 -0.12 0.88
CA ASN A 49 14.13 0.71 0.94
C ASN A 49 12.88 -0.07 0.47
N LEU A 50 12.75 -1.34 0.86
CA LEU A 50 11.71 -2.23 0.33
C LEU A 50 10.30 -1.66 0.56
N PHE A 51 10.05 -1.09 1.74
CA PHE A 51 8.78 -0.48 2.10
C PHE A 51 8.49 0.79 1.31
N LEU A 52 9.52 1.54 0.91
CA LEU A 52 9.37 2.70 0.03
C LEU A 52 8.84 2.26 -1.34
N HIS A 53 9.47 1.26 -1.95
CA HIS A 53 9.10 0.78 -3.27
C HIS A 53 7.68 0.21 -3.27
N LEU A 54 7.36 -0.64 -2.29
CA LEU A 54 6.01 -1.17 -2.13
C LEU A 54 4.98 -0.07 -1.85
N GLY A 55 5.32 0.90 -0.99
CA GLY A 55 4.44 2.03 -0.67
C GLY A 55 4.11 2.89 -1.89
N VAL A 56 5.11 3.19 -2.73
CA VAL A 56 4.91 3.95 -3.97
C VAL A 56 4.05 3.16 -4.97
N ILE A 57 4.32 1.87 -5.18
CA ILE A 57 3.51 1.03 -6.08
C ILE A 57 2.05 0.98 -5.61
N VAL A 58 1.84 0.74 -4.32
CA VAL A 58 0.49 0.69 -3.71
C VAL A 58 -0.20 2.05 -3.83
N ALA A 59 0.52 3.16 -3.62
CA ALA A 59 -0.03 4.50 -3.76
C ALA A 59 -0.46 4.78 -5.20
N VAL A 60 0.38 4.47 -6.19
CA VAL A 60 0.10 4.67 -7.61
C VAL A 60 -1.11 3.84 -8.05
N ILE A 61 -1.14 2.55 -7.72
CA ILE A 61 -2.30 1.68 -8.01
C ILE A 61 -3.55 2.23 -7.31
N GLY A 62 -3.40 2.70 -6.07
CA GLY A 62 -4.47 3.35 -5.32
C GLY A 62 -5.03 4.58 -6.01
N PHE A 63 -4.18 5.46 -6.52
CA PHE A 63 -4.60 6.65 -7.27
C PHE A 63 -5.31 6.27 -8.56
N MET A 64 -4.79 5.29 -9.30
CA MET A 64 -5.43 4.79 -10.52
C MET A 64 -6.82 4.21 -10.24
N LEU A 65 -6.97 3.43 -9.17
CA LEU A 65 -8.26 2.88 -8.74
C LEU A 65 -9.23 3.96 -8.25
N ALA A 66 -8.75 4.95 -7.51
CA ALA A 66 -9.55 6.07 -7.04
C ALA A 66 -10.14 6.91 -8.18
N TRP A 67 -9.44 6.97 -9.31
CA TRP A 67 -9.85 7.71 -10.51
C TRP A 67 -10.76 6.88 -11.43
N ALA A 68 -10.62 5.55 -11.42
CA ALA A 68 -11.42 4.64 -12.23
C ALA A 68 -12.82 4.33 -11.63
N LEU A 69 -12.99 4.52 -10.32
CA LEU A 69 -14.24 4.42 -9.55
C LEU A 69 -14.93 5.78 -9.41
#